data_AF-A0AA36FHJ8-F1
#
_entry.id   AF-A0AA36FHJ8-F1
#
_cell.length_a   1.000
_cell.length_b   1.000
_cell.length_c   1.000
_cell.angle_alpha   90.00
_cell.angle_beta   90.00
_cell.angle_gamma   90.00
#
_symmetry.space_group_name_H-M   'P 1'
#
loop_
_entity.id
_entity.type
_entity.pdbx_description
1 polymer ?
#
loop_
_entity_poly.entity_id
_entity_poly.type
_entity_poly.pdbx_seq_one_letter_code
_entity_poly.pdbx_strand_id
1 'polypeptide(L)'
;MIMVLPRHKFGEVQSKLFPCFFALGTVTSSITLMTYVLKNPYVSWDTQNKIQVAMLSSNLVFSLLNFLVFGPQSADAMFKRHNLEQKVGVGHEVGFSVDRSELMKNPIYAAINKTFSRYHMASTFSNFLIMLGNFSHLYSLSFRGL
;
A
#
# COMPACT_ATOMS: atom_id res chain seq x y z
N MET A 1 6.04 10.02 9.72
CA MET A 1 4.67 10.25 10.24
C MET A 1 4.51 11.75 10.44
N ILE A 2 3.39 12.34 10.03
CA ILE A 2 3.14 13.77 10.25
C ILE A 2 2.84 13.97 11.74
N MET A 3 3.71 14.69 12.45
CA MET A 3 3.69 14.81 13.92
C MET A 3 2.83 15.96 14.43
N VAL A 4 2.08 16.61 13.54
CA VAL A 4 1.33 17.86 13.81
C VAL A 4 -0.18 17.68 13.82
N LEU A 5 -0.69 16.46 13.56
CA LEU A 5 -2.12 16.17 13.54
C LEU A 5 -2.50 15.10 14.59
N PRO A 6 -3.65 15.26 15.27
CA PRO A 6 -4.23 14.17 16.06
C PRO A 6 -4.39 12.91 15.23
N ARG A 7 -4.12 11.75 15.81
CA ARG A 7 -4.09 10.46 15.08
C ARG A 7 -5.37 10.17 14.30
N HIS A 8 -6.54 10.47 14.85
CA HIS A 8 -7.82 10.26 14.15
C HIS A 8 -7.97 11.18 12.93
N LYS A 9 -7.53 12.44 13.04
CA LYS A 9 -7.52 13.40 11.93
C LYS A 9 -6.52 13.00 10.84
N PHE A 10 -5.35 12.53 11.24
CA PHE A 10 -4.38 11.98 10.30
C PHE A 10 -4.95 10.77 9.54
N GLY A 11 -5.59 9.83 10.23
CA GLY A 11 -6.25 8.70 9.58
C GLY A 11 -7.39 9.10 8.64
N GLU A 12 -8.17 10.14 9.00
CA GLU A 12 -9.20 10.70 8.14
C GLU A 12 -8.61 11.23 6.82
N VAL A 13 -7.51 11.99 6.88
CA VAL A 13 -6.78 12.45 5.69
C VAL A 13 -6.25 11.28 4.87
N GLN A 14 -5.63 10.30 5.53
CA GLN A 14 -5.12 9.09 4.87
C GLN A 14 -6.21 8.32 4.12
N SER A 15 -7.43 8.24 4.68
CA SER A 15 -8.56 7.56 4.05
C SER A 15 -8.99 8.18 2.72
N LYS A 16 -8.68 9.48 2.50
CA LYS A 16 -8.96 10.19 1.26
C LYS A 16 -7.79 10.15 0.28
N LEU A 17 -6.56 10.22 0.79
CA LEU A 17 -5.36 10.20 -0.04
C LEU A 17 -5.02 8.80 -0.57
N PHE A 18 -5.13 7.77 0.25
CA PHE A 18 -4.70 6.42 -0.13
C PHE A 18 -5.48 5.82 -1.30
N PRO A 19 -6.81 5.98 -1.42
CA PRO A 19 -7.54 5.52 -2.61
C PRO A 19 -7.00 6.14 -3.90
N CYS A 20 -6.74 7.44 -3.92
CA CYS A 20 -6.14 8.12 -5.06
C CYS A 20 -4.72 7.63 -5.34
N PHE A 21 -3.90 7.48 -4.31
CA PHE A 21 -2.53 6.96 -4.43
C PHE A 21 -2.51 5.55 -5.03
N PHE A 22 -3.37 4.64 -4.56
CA PHE A 22 -3.45 3.26 -5.08
C PHE A 22 -4.05 3.20 -6.48
N ALA A 23 -5.02 4.06 -6.80
CA ALA A 23 -5.56 4.18 -8.16
C ALA A 23 -4.46 4.63 -9.14
N LEU A 24 -3.73 5.69 -8.79
CA LEU A 24 -2.60 6.18 -9.58
C LEU A 24 -1.54 5.09 -9.75
N GLY A 25 -1.15 4.40 -8.68
CA GLY A 25 -0.18 3.30 -8.74
C GLY A 25 -0.62 2.17 -9.67
N THR A 26 -1.91 1.82 -9.67
CA THR A 26 -2.50 0.85 -10.60
C THR A 26 -2.41 1.31 -12.05
N VAL A 27 -2.82 2.54 -12.31
CA VAL A 27 -2.80 3.12 -13.66
C VAL A 27 -1.37 3.20 -14.20
N THR A 28 -0.43 3.73 -13.42
CA THR A 28 0.97 3.86 -13.86
C THR A 28 1.63 2.50 -14.05
N SER A 29 1.39 1.52 -13.17
CA SER A 29 1.92 0.16 -13.35
C SER A 29 1.37 -0.51 -14.60
N SER A 30 0.09 -0.27 -14.92
CA SER A 30 -0.54 -0.76 -16.16
C SER A 30 0.11 -0.15 -17.40
N ILE A 31 0.30 1.18 -17.41
CA ILE A 31 0.95 1.90 -18.51
C ILE A 31 2.39 1.41 -18.71
N THR A 32 3.16 1.24 -17.63
CA THR A 32 4.55 0.75 -17.71
C THR A 32 4.62 -0.65 -18.31
N LEU A 33 3.80 -1.60 -17.82
CA LEU A 33 3.75 -2.95 -18.36
C LEU A 33 3.31 -2.96 -19.83
N MET A 34 2.24 -2.23 -20.16
CA MET A 34 1.73 -2.15 -21.52
C MET A 34 2.78 -1.58 -22.48
N THR A 35 3.43 -0.48 -22.10
CA THR A 35 4.49 0.14 -22.90
C THR A 35 5.66 -0.82 -23.12
N TYR A 36 6.06 -1.55 -22.07
CA TYR A 36 7.16 -2.52 -22.16
C TYR A 36 6.85 -3.66 -23.13
N VAL A 37 5.65 -4.25 -23.03
CA VAL A 37 5.21 -5.36 -23.88
C VAL A 37 5.04 -4.92 -25.33
N LEU A 38 4.50 -3.71 -25.58
CA LEU A 38 4.36 -3.18 -26.93
C LEU A 38 5.72 -2.90 -27.59
N LYS A 39 6.71 -2.43 -26.83
CA LYS A 39 8.07 -2.18 -27.34
C LYS A 39 8.88 -3.47 -27.54
N ASN A 40 8.56 -4.55 -26.83
CA ASN A 40 9.27 -5.83 -26.90
C ASN A 40 8.28 -6.95 -27.27
N PRO A 41 8.02 -7.21 -28.55
CA PRO A 41 7.10 -8.26 -28.99
C PRO A 41 7.45 -9.63 -28.41
N TYR A 42 6.45 -10.44 -28.07
CA TYR A 42 6.64 -11.77 -27.44
C TYR A 42 7.62 -12.68 -28.20
N VAL A 43 7.62 -12.60 -29.54
CA VAL A 43 8.49 -13.40 -30.41
C VAL A 43 9.99 -13.08 -30.18
N SER A 44 10.32 -11.90 -29.66
CA SER A 44 11.70 -11.46 -29.36
C SER A 44 12.06 -11.55 -27.87
N TRP A 45 11.33 -12.34 -27.07
CA TRP A 45 11.59 -12.44 -25.63
C TRP A 45 12.76 -13.38 -25.31
N ASP A 46 13.89 -12.78 -24.96
CA ASP A 46 14.98 -13.44 -24.24
C ASP A 46 14.65 -13.58 -22.74
N THR A 47 15.59 -14.17 -21.98
CA THR A 47 15.45 -14.36 -20.54
C THR A 47 15.24 -13.04 -19.80
N GLN A 48 15.92 -11.96 -20.22
CA GLN A 48 15.81 -10.65 -19.57
C GLN A 48 14.42 -10.05 -19.76
N ASN A 49 13.86 -10.12 -20.97
CA ASN A 49 12.51 -9.65 -21.27
C ASN A 49 11.45 -10.41 -20.47
N LYS A 50 11.60 -11.73 -20.33
CA LYS A 50 10.70 -12.55 -19.50
C LYS A 50 10.73 -12.13 -18.02
N ILE A 51 11.91 -11.90 -17.46
CA ILE A 51 12.07 -11.42 -16.09
C ILE A 51 11.42 -10.04 -15.91
N GLN A 52 11.66 -9.10 -16.83
CA GLN A 52 11.08 -7.76 -16.78
C GLN A 52 9.55 -7.80 -16.83
N VAL A 53 8.97 -8.57 -17.75
CA VAL A 53 7.51 -8.73 -17.84
C VAL A 53 6.94 -9.34 -16.56
N ALA A 54 7.59 -10.37 -15.99
CA ALA A 54 7.14 -10.99 -14.74
C ALA A 54 7.17 -10.00 -13.57
N MET A 55 8.23 -9.19 -13.46
CA MET A 55 8.37 -8.17 -12.41
C MET A 55 7.32 -7.05 -12.57
N LEU A 56 7.16 -6.50 -13.78
CA LEU A 56 6.16 -5.45 -14.07
C LEU A 56 4.72 -5.96 -13.88
N SER A 57 4.45 -7.22 -14.24
CA SER A 57 3.17 -7.87 -13.98
C SER A 57 2.92 -8.03 -12.48
N SER A 58 3.95 -8.42 -11.71
CA SER A 58 3.87 -8.49 -10.25
C SER A 58 3.58 -7.11 -9.64
N ASN A 59 4.20 -6.05 -10.14
CA ASN A 59 3.92 -4.67 -9.70
C ASN A 59 2.46 -4.28 -9.93
N LEU A 60 1.89 -4.63 -11.09
CA LEU A 60 0.49 -4.40 -11.39
C LEU A 60 -0.43 -5.18 -10.44
N VAL A 61 -0.16 -6.46 -10.21
CA VAL A 61 -0.94 -7.30 -9.27
C VAL A 61 -0.92 -6.72 -7.86
N PHE A 62 0.25 -6.34 -7.34
CA PHE A 62 0.36 -5.73 -6.01
C PHE A 62 -0.32 -4.36 -5.94
N SER A 63 -0.29 -3.57 -7.02
CA SER A 63 -1.00 -2.28 -7.09
C SER A 63 -2.52 -2.49 -7.04
N LEU A 64 -3.04 -3.48 -7.78
CA LEU A 64 -4.44 -3.87 -7.76
C LEU A 64 -4.86 -4.42 -6.39
N LEU A 65 -4.05 -5.27 -5.76
CA LEU A 65 -4.32 -5.76 -4.40
C LEU A 65 -4.37 -4.62 -3.39
N ASN A 66 -3.47 -3.64 -3.50
CA ASN A 66 -3.51 -2.43 -2.69
C ASN A 66 -4.80 -1.63 -2.90
N PHE A 67 -5.20 -1.44 -4.16
CA PHE A 67 -6.36 -0.64 -4.51
C PHE A 67 -7.69 -1.32 -4.13
N LEU A 68 -7.83 -2.61 -4.42
CA LEU A 68 -9.09 -3.34 -4.31
C LEU A 68 -9.28 -4.06 -2.97
N VAL A 69 -8.19 -4.42 -2.29
CA VAL A 69 -8.25 -5.28 -1.10
C VAL A 69 -7.58 -4.63 0.11
N PHE A 70 -6.26 -4.45 0.08
CA PHE A 70 -5.51 -4.09 1.29
C PHE A 70 -5.82 -2.69 1.78
N GLY A 71 -5.93 -1.71 0.87
CA GLY A 71 -6.31 -0.34 1.18
C GLY A 71 -7.70 -0.24 1.82
N PRO A 72 -8.77 -0.71 1.15
CA PRO A 72 -10.12 -0.68 1.69
C PRO A 72 -10.26 -1.40 3.04
N GLN A 73 -9.68 -2.60 3.19
CA GLN A 73 -9.76 -3.38 4.42
C GLN A 73 -8.98 -2.73 5.58
N SER A 74 -7.82 -2.12 5.29
CA SER A 74 -7.05 -1.38 6.28
C SER A 74 -7.81 -0.13 6.74
N ALA A 75 -8.41 0.62 5.81
CA ALA A 75 -9.19 1.83 6.12
C ALA A 75 -10.43 1.50 6.96
N ASP A 76 -11.20 0.46 6.61
CA ASP A 76 -12.37 0.02 7.38
C ASP A 76 -11.98 -0.37 8.81
N ALA A 77 -10.95 -1.20 8.98
CA ALA A 77 -10.46 -1.59 10.31
C ALA A 77 -9.93 -0.40 11.11
N MET A 78 -9.27 0.57 10.46
CA MET A 78 -8.83 1.81 11.09
C MET A 78 -10.01 2.62 11.63
N PHE A 79 -11.08 2.82 10.85
CA PHE A 79 -12.26 3.55 11.29
C PHE A 79 -13.01 2.85 12.41
N LYS A 80 -13.17 1.52 12.33
CA LYS A 80 -13.75 0.72 13.42
C LYS A 80 -12.94 0.88 14.72
N ARG A 81 -11.61 0.89 14.61
CA ARG A 81 -10.71 1.13 15.75
C ARG A 81 -10.89 2.54 16.32
N HIS A 82 -10.94 3.57 15.47
CA HIS A 82 -11.15 4.96 15.88
C HIS A 82 -12.48 5.16 16.60
N ASN A 83 -13.55 4.52 16.14
CA ASN A 83 -14.87 4.61 16.78
C ASN A 83 -14.88 4.02 18.20
N LEU A 84 -14.14 2.95 18.46
CA LEU A 84 -14.01 2.39 19.81
C LEU A 84 -13.14 3.26 20.72
N GLU A 85 -12.08 3.84 20.16
CA GLU A 85 -11.18 4.76 20.86
C GLU A 85 -11.90 6.03 21.31
N GLN A 86 -12.73 6.62 20.44
CA GLN A 86 -13.51 7.83 20.77
C GLN A 86 -14.44 7.60 21.97
N LYS A 87 -15.03 6.40 22.10
CA LYS A 87 -15.93 6.08 23.22
C LYS A 87 -15.26 6.08 24.60
N VAL A 88 -13.94 5.90 24.63
CA VAL A 88 -13.14 5.94 25.87
C VAL A 88 -12.29 7.22 25.97
N GLY A 89 -12.55 8.20 25.10
CA GLY A 89 -11.89 9.51 25.14
C GLY A 89 -10.48 9.57 24.55
N VAL A 90 -10.01 8.52 23.84
CA VAL A 90 -8.66 8.49 23.24
C VAL A 90 -8.70 8.73 21.72
N GLY A 91 -7.55 9.05 21.13
CA GLY A 91 -7.40 9.29 19.68
C GLY A 91 -7.15 10.75 19.27
N HIS A 92 -7.20 11.66 20.25
CA HIS A 92 -6.93 13.09 20.09
C HIS A 92 -5.45 13.45 20.33
N GLU A 93 -4.64 12.45 20.70
CA GLU A 93 -3.25 12.65 21.04
C GLU A 93 -2.43 13.01 19.79
N VAL A 94 -1.48 13.92 19.96
CA VAL A 94 -0.53 14.36 18.95
C VAL A 94 0.84 13.77 19.30
N GLY A 95 1.57 13.25 18.31
CA GLY A 95 2.90 12.67 18.51
C GLY A 95 2.93 11.14 18.52
N PHE A 96 3.91 10.55 19.22
CA PHE A 96 4.14 9.10 19.20
C PHE A 96 3.14 8.30 20.05
N SER A 97 3.04 7.02 19.68
CA SER A 97 2.33 5.90 20.32
C SER A 97 1.54 6.22 21.59
N VAL A 98 0.21 6.13 21.46
CA VAL A 98 -0.72 6.05 22.58
C VAL A 98 -0.60 4.69 23.24
N ASP A 99 -0.51 4.67 24.57
CA ASP A 99 -0.66 3.42 25.31
C ASP A 99 -2.08 2.87 25.10
N ARG A 100 -2.14 1.73 24.43
CA ARG A 100 -3.39 1.01 24.14
C ARG A 100 -3.50 -0.27 24.94
N SER A 101 -2.63 -0.50 25.93
CA SER A 101 -2.55 -1.72 26.72
C SER A 101 -3.90 -2.12 27.31
N GLU A 102 -4.61 -1.18 27.94
CA GLU A 102 -5.96 -1.40 28.49
C GLU A 102 -6.99 -1.70 27.40
N LEU A 103 -6.99 -0.97 26.29
CA LEU A 103 -7.88 -1.23 25.16
C LEU A 103 -7.63 -2.60 24.51
N MET A 104 -6.38 -3.06 24.49
CA MET A 104 -6.00 -4.36 23.96
C MET A 104 -6.48 -5.53 24.82
N LYS A 105 -6.90 -5.30 26.08
CA LYS A 105 -7.60 -6.32 26.89
C LYS A 105 -9.01 -6.60 26.38
N ASN A 106 -9.62 -5.66 25.65
CA ASN A 106 -10.91 -5.90 25.00
C ASN A 106 -10.71 -6.79 23.76
N PRO A 107 -11.32 -8.00 23.70
CA PRO A 107 -11.10 -8.94 22.60
C PRO A 107 -11.59 -8.42 21.24
N ILE A 108 -12.65 -7.60 21.22
CA ILE A 108 -13.17 -6.98 20.00
C ILE A 108 -12.15 -5.97 19.46
N TYR A 109 -11.63 -5.10 20.34
CA TYR A 109 -10.63 -4.12 19.96
C TYR A 109 -9.34 -4.79 19.46
N ALA A 110 -8.84 -5.80 20.17
CA ALA A 110 -7.66 -6.56 19.78
C ALA A 110 -7.81 -7.23 18.41
N ALA A 111 -8.99 -7.83 18.14
CA ALA A 111 -9.29 -8.43 16.84
C ALA A 111 -9.27 -7.40 15.71
N ILE A 112 -9.90 -6.23 15.90
CA ILE A 112 -9.89 -5.14 14.91
C ILE A 112 -8.46 -4.63 14.68
N ASN A 113 -7.68 -4.45 15.75
CA ASN A 113 -6.30 -3.97 15.64
C ASN A 113 -5.42 -4.99 14.90
N LYS A 114 -5.63 -6.29 15.09
CA LYS A 114 -4.96 -7.35 14.33
C LYS A 114 -5.32 -7.28 12.85
N THR A 115 -6.60 -7.10 12.52
CA THR A 115 -7.07 -6.92 11.14
C THR A 115 -6.44 -5.70 10.48
N PHE A 116 -6.47 -4.54 11.16
CA PHE A 116 -5.80 -3.33 10.68
C PHE A 116 -4.32 -3.60 10.40
N SER A 117 -3.61 -4.18 11.37
CA SER A 117 -2.17 -4.43 11.25
C SER A 117 -1.85 -5.37 10.10
N ARG A 118 -2.61 -6.46 9.93
CA ARG A 118 -2.43 -7.42 8.84
C ARG A 118 -2.52 -6.75 7.47
N TYR A 119 -3.60 -6.02 7.20
CA TYR A 119 -3.79 -5.40 5.89
C TYR A 119 -2.87 -4.20 5.66
N HIS A 120 -2.59 -3.42 6.71
CA HIS A 120 -1.63 -2.32 6.62
C HIS A 120 -0.21 -2.80 6.30
N MET A 121 0.25 -3.87 6.98
CA MET A 121 1.55 -4.48 6.70
C MET A 121 1.60 -5.12 5.32
N ALA A 122 0.55 -5.84 4.90
CA ALA A 122 0.46 -6.40 3.55
C ALA A 122 0.55 -5.30 2.48
N SER A 123 -0.13 -4.17 2.70
CA SER A 123 -0.08 -3.03 1.78
C SER A 123 1.30 -2.38 1.72
N THR A 124 1.91 -2.16 2.89
CA THR A 124 3.26 -1.60 3.01
C THR A 124 4.30 -2.48 2.31
N PHE A 125 4.23 -3.79 2.52
CA PHE A 125 5.12 -4.75 1.88
C PHE A 125 4.90 -4.81 0.36
N SER A 126 3.64 -4.74 -0.09
CA SER A 126 3.31 -4.65 -1.52
C SER A 126 3.94 -3.41 -2.17
N ASN A 127 3.86 -2.24 -1.52
CA ASN A 127 4.51 -1.02 -2.02
C ASN A 127 6.04 -1.15 -2.07
N PHE A 128 6.64 -1.83 -1.09
CA PHE A 128 8.08 -2.10 -1.10
C PHE A 128 8.50 -2.99 -2.28
N LEU A 129 7.75 -4.07 -2.56
CA LEU A 129 8.00 -4.93 -3.72
C LEU A 129 7.82 -4.18 -5.05
N ILE A 130 6.78 -3.34 -5.16
CA ILE A 130 6.57 -2.48 -6.33
C ILE A 130 7.76 -1.55 -6.53
N MET A 131 8.24 -0.93 -5.45
CA MET A 131 9.39 -0.04 -5.49
C MET A 131 10.65 -0.78 -5.98
N LEU A 132 10.95 -1.97 -5.45
CA LEU A 132 12.06 -2.80 -5.93
C LEU A 132 11.90 -3.15 -7.41
N GLY A 133 10.71 -3.56 -7.84
CA GLY A 133 10.42 -3.87 -9.24
C GLY A 133 10.66 -2.68 -10.17
N ASN A 134 10.23 -1.48 -9.76
CA ASN A 134 10.46 -0.25 -10.50
C ASN A 134 11.95 0.11 -10.57
N PHE A 135 12.70 -0.04 -9.46
CA PHE A 135 14.15 0.18 -9.47
C PHE A 135 14.87 -0.78 -10.42
N SER A 136 14.55 -2.06 -10.39
CA SER A 136 15.13 -3.05 -11.31
C SER A 136 14.76 -2.76 -12.76
N HIS A 137 13.53 -2.28 -13.02
CA HIS A 137 13.12 -1.86 -14.35
C HIS A 137 13.92 -0.66 -14.85
N LEU A 138 14.01 0.42 -14.06
CA LEU A 138 14.79 1.61 -14.37
C LEU A 138 16.28 1.30 -14.57
N TYR A 139 16.85 0.45 -13.71
CA TYR A 139 18.22 -0.04 -13.85
C TYR A 139 18.41 -0.80 -15.18
N SER A 140 17.46 -1.63 -15.59
CA SER A 140 17.56 -2.32 -16.89
C SER A 140 17.52 -1.35 -18.08
N LEU A 141 16.78 -0.26 -17.97
CA LEU A 141 16.70 0.77 -19.00
C LEU A 141 18.00 1.57 -19.11
N SER A 142 18.74 1.79 -18.01
CA SER A 142 20.00 2.56 -18.07
C SER A 142 21.10 1.89 -18.89
N PHE A 143 21.05 0.57 -19.11
CA PHE A 143 21.98 -0.15 -19.98
C PHE A 143 21.45 -0.39 -21.39
N ARG A 144 20.16 -0.11 -21.62
CA ARG A 144 19.56 -0.12 -22.95
C ARG A 144 19.64 1.31 -23.47
N GLY A 145 20.78 1.66 -24.09
CA GLY A 145 20.96 2.96 -24.74
C GLY A 145 19.74 3.31 -25.60
N LEU A 146 19.26 4.54 -25.49
CA LEU A 146 18.16 5.09 -26.28
C LEU A 146 18.45 4.99 -27.79
#